data_AF-A0AAJ7IYQ8-F1
#
_entry.id   AF-A0AAJ7IYQ8-F1
#
_cell.length_a   1.000
_cell.length_b   1.000
_cell.length_c   1.000
_cell.angle_alpha   90.00
_cell.angle_beta   90.00
_cell.angle_gamma   90.00
#
_symmetry.space_group_name_H-M   'P 1'
#
loop_
_entity.id
_entity.type
_entity.pdbx_description
1 polymer ?
#
loop_
_entity_poly.entity_id
_entity_poly.type
_entity_poly.pdbx_seq_one_letter_code
_entity_poly.pdbx_strand_id
1 'polypeptide(L)'
;MKTVPVMTCCALFLLSSARGISEQCKIHGTNAISCHCIGDEEFSLPDWYNYENVTSLRIASCSFANLHFSSLTEASQIAEIVVQNISERLIFELFLTTTKMKRLRRIPLITHDTFVSLRSIETVRIEDTRIGDFKERFTDISINDFTMINVTIDRIDELNFSEKGETLRIRNTELQNVEGSLNFVYFSTVEMFRSNFRLKKPGYVLIEGDVVYMENCVFSNSSANVVATDSIKINGTCADGKSSLRLSSNNIVSTNNRLPTEIIYTRNRLESTEGLLSRNNTVCIAGNCNCEYPKSSGQMATGTFYNILFQSLLQISLVTIYF
;
A
#
# COMPACT_ATOMS: atom_id res chain seq x y z
N MET A 1 28.04 48.57 59.60
CA MET A 1 28.93 48.13 58.50
C MET A 1 28.43 46.78 58.05
N LYS A 2 27.75 46.73 56.90
CA LYS A 2 27.10 45.52 56.38
C LYS A 2 27.79 45.10 55.09
N THR A 3 28.02 43.81 55.03
CA THR A 3 28.75 43.03 54.03
C THR A 3 28.04 42.98 52.68
N VAL A 4 28.82 43.10 51.61
CA VAL A 4 28.43 42.81 50.23
C VAL A 4 28.51 41.29 50.03
N PRO A 5 27.51 40.62 49.43
CA PRO A 5 27.73 39.34 48.78
C PRO A 5 27.82 39.53 47.27
N VAL A 6 28.93 39.00 46.76
CA VAL A 6 29.35 38.91 45.38
C VAL A 6 28.30 38.12 44.58
N MET A 7 27.82 38.77 43.51
CA MET A 7 27.03 38.21 42.44
C MET A 7 27.86 37.10 41.76
N THR A 8 27.55 35.85 42.07
CA THR A 8 28.10 34.68 41.38
C THR A 8 26.96 34.01 40.63
N CYS A 9 26.57 34.61 39.51
CA CYS A 9 25.65 33.99 38.55
C CYS A 9 26.47 32.99 37.72
N CYS A 10 26.78 31.83 38.30
CA CYS A 10 27.30 30.70 37.55
C CYS A 10 26.14 30.12 36.74
N ALA A 11 26.04 30.59 35.50
CA ALA A 11 25.30 29.95 34.43
C ALA A 11 25.83 28.51 34.25
N LEU A 12 25.23 27.56 34.96
CA LEU A 12 25.28 26.14 34.63
C LEU A 12 24.31 25.90 33.47
N PHE A 13 24.64 26.46 32.30
CA PHE A 13 24.19 25.90 31.04
C PHE A 13 24.97 24.59 30.86
N LEU A 14 24.40 23.51 31.39
CA LEU A 14 24.75 22.17 30.95
C LEU A 14 24.40 22.11 29.46
N LEU A 15 25.42 22.31 28.63
CA LEU A 15 25.44 21.92 27.24
C LEU A 15 25.28 20.39 27.19
N SER A 16 24.04 19.91 27.31
CA SER A 16 23.65 18.70 26.60
C SER A 16 23.62 19.07 25.13
N SER A 17 24.77 19.00 24.46
CA SER A 17 24.81 18.94 23.00
C SER A 17 24.20 17.59 22.60
N ALA A 18 22.86 17.51 22.64
CA ALA A 18 22.15 16.58 21.80
C ALA A 18 22.64 16.89 20.39
N ARG A 19 23.39 15.96 19.79
CA ARG A 19 23.74 15.99 18.36
C ARG A 19 22.42 15.80 17.60
N GLY A 20 21.62 16.87 17.55
CA GLY A 20 20.27 16.84 17.01
C GLY A 20 20.35 16.80 15.49
N ILE A 21 19.73 15.79 14.88
CA ILE A 21 19.55 15.69 13.42
C ILE A 21 18.63 16.82 12.95
N SER A 22 17.54 17.04 13.69
CA SER A 22 16.64 18.18 13.57
C SER A 22 15.84 18.30 14.87
N GLU A 23 15.04 19.36 15.02
CA GLU A 23 14.16 19.50 16.19
C GLU A 23 13.13 18.35 16.28
N GLN A 24 12.75 17.78 15.13
CA GLN A 24 11.80 16.69 15.02
C GLN A 24 12.43 15.31 15.26
N CYS A 25 13.76 15.16 15.19
CA CYS A 25 14.43 13.86 15.17
C CYS A 25 15.28 13.58 16.42
N LYS A 26 15.17 12.35 16.93
CA LYS A 26 15.98 11.83 18.04
C LYS A 26 16.77 10.60 17.61
N ILE A 27 18.03 10.54 18.02
CA ILE A 27 18.89 9.36 17.86
C ILE A 27 18.70 8.47 19.08
N HIS A 28 18.36 7.20 18.85
CA HIS A 28 18.29 6.16 19.85
C HIS A 28 19.49 5.23 19.73
N GLY A 29 20.31 5.19 20.79
CA GLY A 29 21.59 4.48 20.74
C GLY A 29 22.52 5.12 19.71
N THR A 30 23.14 4.31 18.86
CA THR A 30 24.09 4.77 17.84
C THR A 30 23.53 4.74 16.42
N ASN A 31 22.46 3.98 16.15
CA ASN A 31 22.09 3.59 14.78
C ASN A 31 20.58 3.74 14.46
N ALA A 32 19.72 4.09 15.42
CA ALA A 32 18.28 4.23 15.16
C ALA A 32 17.86 5.69 15.23
N ILE A 33 17.06 6.14 14.26
CA ILE A 33 16.54 7.50 14.19
C ILE A 33 15.02 7.45 14.26
N SER A 34 14.45 8.26 15.17
CA SER A 34 13.00 8.46 15.25
C SER A 34 12.68 9.94 15.10
N CYS A 35 11.89 10.27 14.08
CA CYS A 35 11.42 11.61 13.79
C CYS A 35 9.91 11.72 14.04
N HIS A 36 9.51 12.80 14.69
CA HIS A 36 8.13 13.06 15.08
C HIS A 36 7.79 14.53 14.89
N CYS A 37 6.73 14.80 14.13
CA CYS A 37 6.23 16.16 13.92
C CYS A 37 5.15 16.54 14.93
N ILE A 38 5.02 17.83 15.21
CA ILE A 38 3.99 18.38 16.11
C ILE A 38 3.08 19.31 15.30
N GLY A 39 2.01 18.76 14.73
CA GLY A 39 1.02 19.52 13.96
C GLY A 39 1.25 19.44 12.45
N ASP A 40 0.98 20.53 11.74
CA ASP A 40 0.94 20.57 10.26
C ASP A 40 2.31 20.74 9.60
N GLU A 41 3.34 20.13 10.19
CA GLU A 41 4.71 20.28 9.72
C GLU A 41 5.00 19.42 8.48
N GLU A 42 5.81 19.98 7.59
CA GLU A 42 6.47 19.25 6.52
C GLU A 42 7.83 18.73 7.02
N PHE A 43 8.01 17.41 6.96
CA PHE A 43 9.24 16.75 7.32
C PHE A 43 10.08 16.43 6.09
N SER A 44 11.38 16.73 6.15
CA SER A 44 12.38 16.25 5.20
C SER A 44 13.59 15.74 5.97
N LEU A 45 14.27 14.73 5.44
CA LEU A 45 15.54 14.26 6.01
C LEU A 45 16.62 15.33 5.80
N PRO A 46 17.36 15.73 6.85
CA PRO A 46 18.45 16.67 6.70
C PRO A 46 19.62 16.14 5.86
N ASP A 47 19.88 16.79 4.72
CA ASP A 47 20.95 16.39 3.78
C ASP A 47 22.36 16.47 4.38
N TRP A 48 22.56 17.22 5.48
CA TRP A 48 23.86 17.39 6.12
C TRP A 48 24.22 16.25 7.08
N TYR A 49 23.27 15.39 7.46
CA TYR A 49 23.50 14.30 8.39
C TYR A 49 23.99 13.04 7.67
N ASN A 50 25.04 12.39 8.18
CA ASN A 50 25.53 11.13 7.62
C ASN A 50 24.69 9.94 8.13
N TYR A 51 23.97 9.29 7.21
CA TYR A 51 23.10 8.14 7.48
C TYR A 51 23.78 6.77 7.31
N GLU A 52 25.08 6.69 7.03
CA GLU A 52 25.83 5.46 6.72
C GLU A 52 25.64 4.34 7.75
N ASN A 53 25.63 4.68 9.03
CA ASN A 53 25.51 3.73 10.14
C ASN A 53 24.07 3.57 10.66
N VAL A 54 23.09 4.20 10.00
CA VAL A 54 21.70 4.13 10.42
C VAL A 54 21.11 2.81 9.98
N THR A 55 20.52 2.08 10.91
CA THR A 55 19.92 0.76 10.67
C THR A 55 18.39 0.80 10.68
N SER A 56 17.79 1.78 11.38
CA SER A 56 16.34 1.95 11.45
C SER A 56 15.97 3.42 11.40
N LEU A 57 15.00 3.75 10.55
CA LEU A 57 14.42 5.08 10.40
C LEU A 57 12.92 5.01 10.66
N ARG A 58 12.44 5.77 11.64
CA ARG A 58 11.02 5.91 11.93
C ARG A 58 10.57 7.35 11.78
N ILE A 59 9.50 7.60 11.04
CA ILE A 59 8.92 8.93 10.85
C ILE A 59 7.45 8.86 11.20
N ALA A 60 6.96 9.78 12.03
CA ALA A 60 5.59 9.75 12.50
C ALA A 60 4.94 11.12 12.68
N SER A 61 3.61 11.16 12.51
CA SER A 61 2.73 12.28 12.89
C SER A 61 2.97 13.60 12.16
N CYS A 62 3.46 13.57 10.92
CA CYS A 62 3.66 14.76 10.10
C CYS A 62 2.49 14.99 9.16
N SER A 63 2.22 16.24 8.77
CA SER A 63 1.22 16.47 7.71
C SER A 63 1.80 16.13 6.33
N PHE A 64 3.05 16.53 6.10
CA PHE A 64 3.81 16.17 4.92
C PHE A 64 5.10 15.48 5.31
N ALA A 65 5.52 14.47 4.55
CA ALA A 65 6.85 13.87 4.69
C ALA A 65 7.47 13.69 3.30
N ASN A 66 8.70 14.15 3.12
CA ASN A 66 9.42 14.08 1.86
C ASN A 66 10.73 13.31 2.06
N LEU A 67 10.78 12.14 1.43
CA LEU A 67 11.92 11.23 1.42
C LEU A 67 12.42 11.11 -0.02
N HIS A 68 13.29 12.03 -0.40
CA HIS A 68 13.77 12.20 -1.76
C HIS A 68 14.99 11.31 -2.05
N PHE A 69 15.32 11.08 -3.32
CA PHE A 69 16.36 10.13 -3.73
C PHE A 69 17.73 10.43 -3.12
N SER A 70 18.02 11.71 -2.88
CA SER A 70 19.27 12.21 -2.31
C SER A 70 19.39 11.97 -0.80
N SER A 71 18.28 11.71 -0.10
CA SER A 71 18.26 11.75 1.36
C SER A 71 18.95 10.57 2.05
N LEU A 72 19.10 9.41 1.38
CA LEU A 72 19.64 8.18 1.98
C LEU A 72 20.66 7.46 1.09
N THR A 73 21.28 8.14 0.14
CA THR A 73 22.22 7.52 -0.81
C THR A 73 23.39 6.80 -0.13
N GLU A 74 23.86 7.33 1.00
CA GLU A 74 24.98 6.77 1.78
C GLU A 74 24.53 5.71 2.81
N ALA A 75 23.22 5.53 3.00
CA ALA A 75 22.65 4.72 4.09
C ALA A 75 22.67 3.21 3.78
N SER A 76 23.86 2.63 3.70
CA SER A 76 24.10 1.24 3.30
C SER A 76 23.62 0.18 4.30
N GLN A 77 23.37 0.56 5.55
CA GLN A 77 23.01 -0.35 6.64
C GLN A 77 21.52 -0.33 7.03
N ILE A 78 20.70 0.48 6.34
CA ILE A 78 19.28 0.55 6.66
C ILE A 78 18.63 -0.82 6.44
N ALA A 79 18.03 -1.32 7.53
CA ALA A 79 17.26 -2.56 7.56
C ALA A 79 15.77 -2.30 7.80
N GLU A 80 15.38 -1.16 8.35
CA GLU A 80 13.97 -0.87 8.64
C GLU A 80 13.62 0.59 8.34
N ILE A 81 12.52 0.80 7.63
CA ILE A 81 11.90 2.11 7.44
C ILE A 81 10.43 2.02 7.82
N VAL A 82 10.01 2.80 8.81
CA VAL A 82 8.64 2.82 9.29
C VAL A 82 8.11 4.24 9.21
N VAL A 83 7.18 4.48 8.30
CA VAL A 83 6.45 5.76 8.22
C VAL A 83 5.03 5.55 8.75
N GLN A 84 4.55 6.43 9.62
CA GLN A 84 3.26 6.30 10.28
C GLN A 84 2.57 7.65 10.45
N ASN A 85 1.23 7.63 10.47
CA ASN A 85 0.41 8.81 10.75
C ASN A 85 0.79 10.05 9.93
N ILE A 86 1.00 9.90 8.62
CA ILE A 86 1.12 11.03 7.71
C ILE A 86 -0.29 11.42 7.28
N SER A 87 -0.72 12.65 7.57
CA SER A 87 -2.12 13.05 7.39
C SER A 87 -2.46 13.46 5.96
N GLU A 88 -1.54 14.14 5.25
CA GLU A 88 -1.80 14.66 3.91
C GLU A 88 -1.03 13.89 2.83
N ARG A 89 0.31 14.00 2.79
CA ARG A 89 1.12 13.43 1.70
C ARG A 89 2.48 12.95 2.18
N LEU A 90 2.86 11.75 1.76
CA LEU A 90 4.25 11.27 1.82
C LEU A 90 4.79 11.06 0.39
N ILE A 91 5.93 11.68 0.10
CA ILE A 91 6.74 11.42 -1.09
C ILE A 91 7.83 10.44 -0.66
N PHE A 92 7.86 9.26 -1.27
CA PHE A 92 8.85 8.22 -0.97
C PHE A 92 9.55 7.83 -2.27
N GLU A 93 10.63 8.55 -2.55
CA GLU A 93 11.44 8.43 -3.77
C GLU A 93 12.89 8.11 -3.39
N LEU A 94 13.09 7.28 -2.38
CA LEU A 94 14.41 6.96 -1.86
C LEU A 94 15.20 6.07 -2.82
N PHE A 95 16.49 6.38 -2.99
CA PHE A 95 17.45 5.44 -3.55
C PHE A 95 18.17 4.72 -2.42
N LEU A 96 17.82 3.46 -2.20
CA LEU A 96 18.41 2.65 -1.13
C LEU A 96 19.57 1.81 -1.69
N THR A 97 20.76 1.97 -1.11
CA THR A 97 21.96 1.17 -1.44
C THR A 97 22.08 -0.12 -0.62
N THR A 98 21.23 -0.29 0.39
CA THR A 98 21.15 -1.54 1.17
C THR A 98 20.71 -2.71 0.29
N THR A 99 21.21 -3.91 0.62
CA THR A 99 20.85 -5.15 -0.08
C THR A 99 19.71 -5.92 0.60
N LYS A 100 19.41 -5.60 1.88
CA LYS A 100 18.41 -6.30 2.70
C LYS A 100 17.59 -5.31 3.50
N MET A 101 16.27 -5.37 3.35
CA MET A 101 15.32 -4.65 4.19
C MET A 101 14.44 -5.63 4.94
N LYS A 102 14.32 -5.47 6.26
CA LYS A 102 13.42 -6.27 7.09
C LYS A 102 11.99 -5.79 7.00
N ARG A 103 11.76 -4.48 7.06
CA ARG A 103 10.39 -3.95 7.19
C ARG A 103 10.19 -2.58 6.57
N LEU A 104 9.10 -2.46 5.81
CA LEU A 104 8.61 -1.23 5.22
C LEU A 104 7.14 -0.97 5.55
N ARG A 105 6.78 0.22 6.06
CA ARG A 105 5.38 0.58 6.41
C ARG A 105 4.91 1.97 5.96
N ARG A 106 3.65 2.00 5.43
CA ARG A 106 2.82 3.11 4.89
C ARG A 106 3.50 4.06 3.90
N ILE A 107 3.21 3.91 2.60
CA ILE A 107 3.78 4.76 1.55
C ILE A 107 2.71 5.20 0.53
N PRO A 108 2.43 6.51 0.38
CA PRO A 108 1.42 7.06 -0.51
C PRO A 108 1.94 7.59 -1.87
N LEU A 109 3.22 7.39 -2.20
CA LEU A 109 3.75 7.45 -3.58
C LEU A 109 5.01 6.57 -3.66
N ILE A 110 5.02 5.55 -4.53
CA ILE A 110 6.22 4.75 -4.85
C ILE A 110 6.52 4.91 -6.34
N THR A 111 7.71 5.39 -6.66
CA THR A 111 8.21 5.60 -8.02
C THR A 111 8.94 4.37 -8.55
N HIS A 112 9.19 4.33 -9.86
CA HIS A 112 9.66 3.15 -10.61
C HIS A 112 11.04 2.62 -10.18
N ASP A 113 11.80 3.34 -9.36
CA ASP A 113 13.19 3.00 -9.05
C ASP A 113 13.48 3.01 -7.53
N THR A 114 12.46 2.81 -6.69
CA THR A 114 12.61 2.95 -5.24
C THR A 114 13.47 1.82 -4.64
N PHE A 115 13.43 0.63 -5.23
CA PHE A 115 14.09 -0.56 -4.68
C PHE A 115 15.16 -1.19 -5.59
N VAL A 116 15.73 -0.44 -6.53
CA VAL A 116 16.65 -0.97 -7.57
C VAL A 116 17.87 -1.75 -7.03
N SER A 117 18.44 -1.37 -5.88
CA SER A 117 19.61 -2.07 -5.33
C SER A 117 19.26 -3.20 -4.34
N LEU A 118 18.00 -3.33 -3.95
CA LEU A 118 17.56 -4.32 -2.98
C LEU A 118 17.34 -5.66 -3.66
N ARG A 119 17.94 -6.71 -3.10
CA ARG A 119 17.72 -8.09 -3.57
C ARG A 119 16.55 -8.76 -2.87
N SER A 120 16.30 -8.37 -1.62
CA SER A 120 15.27 -8.99 -0.81
C SER A 120 14.68 -8.03 0.23
N ILE A 121 13.37 -8.11 0.43
CA ILE A 121 12.64 -7.50 1.54
C ILE A 121 11.91 -8.60 2.31
N GLU A 122 12.12 -8.67 3.62
CA GLU A 122 11.40 -9.65 4.46
C GLU A 122 9.91 -9.28 4.55
N THR A 123 9.57 -8.04 4.89
CA THR A 123 8.16 -7.62 4.98
C THR A 123 7.91 -6.24 4.36
N VAL A 124 6.95 -6.17 3.43
CA VAL A 124 6.33 -4.93 2.95
C VAL A 124 4.90 -4.87 3.42
N ARG A 125 4.51 -3.79 4.12
CA ARG A 125 3.16 -3.63 4.66
C ARG A 125 2.61 -2.23 4.48
N ILE A 126 1.60 -2.09 3.64
CA ILE A 126 0.93 -0.83 3.33
C ILE A 126 -0.47 -0.86 3.93
N GLU A 127 -0.81 0.13 4.77
CA GLU A 127 -2.05 0.11 5.54
C GLU A 127 -2.69 1.49 5.67
N ASP A 128 -4.02 1.53 5.63
CA ASP A 128 -4.85 2.70 5.92
C ASP A 128 -4.40 3.94 5.14
N THR A 129 -4.28 3.81 3.82
CA THR A 129 -3.75 4.88 2.99
C THR A 129 -4.40 4.91 1.61
N ARG A 130 -4.34 6.09 0.98
CA ARG A 130 -4.71 6.30 -0.41
C ARG A 130 -3.49 6.72 -1.20
N ILE A 131 -3.23 6.05 -2.30
CA ILE A 131 -2.08 6.26 -3.19
C ILE A 131 -2.63 6.81 -4.51
N GLY A 132 -2.17 7.99 -4.93
CA GLY A 132 -2.61 8.60 -6.18
C GLY A 132 -2.06 7.88 -7.42
N ASP A 133 -0.75 7.65 -7.43
CA ASP A 133 -0.03 6.94 -8.49
C ASP A 133 0.87 5.87 -7.86
N PHE A 134 0.82 4.65 -8.37
CA PHE A 134 1.74 3.58 -8.00
C PHE A 134 2.50 3.10 -9.24
N LYS A 135 3.82 3.30 -9.25
CA LYS A 135 4.66 3.07 -10.43
C LYS A 135 5.75 2.01 -10.23
N GLU A 136 5.87 1.48 -9.02
CA GLU A 136 6.90 0.50 -8.69
C GLU A 136 6.55 -0.88 -9.24
N ARG A 137 7.56 -1.56 -9.77
CA ARG A 137 7.50 -2.91 -10.28
C ARG A 137 8.47 -3.70 -9.40
N PHE A 138 7.97 -4.65 -8.61
CA PHE A 138 8.83 -5.49 -7.76
C PHE A 138 9.55 -6.56 -8.63
N THR A 139 10.38 -6.08 -9.55
CA THR A 139 11.22 -6.85 -10.46
C THR A 139 12.58 -7.08 -9.84
N ASP A 140 13.08 -8.30 -9.94
CA ASP A 140 14.37 -8.77 -9.45
C ASP A 140 14.59 -8.60 -7.93
N ILE A 141 13.50 -8.51 -7.17
CA ILE A 141 13.49 -8.38 -5.71
C ILE A 141 12.55 -9.39 -5.06
N SER A 142 13.09 -10.23 -4.16
CA SER A 142 12.27 -11.20 -3.41
C SER A 142 11.57 -10.54 -2.23
N ILE A 143 10.26 -10.66 -2.12
CA ILE A 143 9.49 -10.16 -0.97
C ILE A 143 8.86 -11.33 -0.24
N ASN A 144 9.30 -11.64 0.98
CA ASN A 144 8.76 -12.80 1.70
C ASN A 144 7.30 -12.56 2.09
N ASP A 145 7.00 -11.43 2.73
CA ASP A 145 5.65 -11.07 3.16
C ASP A 145 5.21 -9.72 2.57
N PHE A 146 4.24 -9.75 1.67
CA PHE A 146 3.63 -8.55 1.12
C PHE A 146 2.19 -8.39 1.63
N THR A 147 1.88 -7.25 2.23
CA THR A 147 0.55 -6.99 2.82
C THR A 147 0.00 -5.62 2.43
N MET A 148 -1.23 -5.58 1.90
CA MET A 148 -2.05 -4.38 1.74
C MET A 148 -3.35 -4.51 2.52
N ILE A 149 -3.64 -3.58 3.43
CA ILE A 149 -4.87 -3.57 4.24
C ILE A 149 -5.50 -2.17 4.25
N ASN A 150 -6.78 -2.06 3.87
CA ASN A 150 -7.49 -0.77 3.81
C ASN A 150 -6.76 0.24 2.91
N VAL A 151 -6.25 -0.20 1.76
CA VAL A 151 -5.52 0.64 0.81
C VAL A 151 -6.41 0.99 -0.37
N THR A 152 -6.34 2.22 -0.86
CA THR A 152 -6.90 2.58 -2.17
C THR A 152 -5.77 3.08 -3.07
N ILE A 153 -5.63 2.55 -4.27
CA ILE A 153 -4.67 3.02 -5.27
C ILE A 153 -5.46 3.50 -6.50
N ASP A 154 -5.31 4.78 -6.83
CA ASP A 154 -6.13 5.44 -7.84
C ASP A 154 -5.66 5.17 -9.27
N ARG A 155 -4.34 5.06 -9.48
CA ARG A 155 -3.72 4.78 -10.78
C ARG A 155 -2.53 3.84 -10.59
N ILE A 156 -2.51 2.78 -11.40
CA ILE A 156 -1.44 1.79 -11.42
C ILE A 156 -1.02 1.58 -12.86
N ASP A 157 0.27 1.74 -13.14
CA ASP A 157 0.81 1.40 -14.45
C ASP A 157 0.81 -0.13 -14.58
N GLU A 158 1.59 -0.80 -13.73
CA GLU A 158 1.65 -2.26 -13.56
C GLU A 158 1.97 -2.58 -12.10
N LEU A 159 1.59 -3.76 -11.62
CA LEU A 159 2.04 -4.30 -10.33
C LEU A 159 2.43 -5.76 -10.52
N ASN A 160 3.73 -6.01 -10.57
CA ASN A 160 4.30 -7.31 -10.88
C ASN A 160 5.31 -7.72 -9.81
N PHE A 161 5.33 -9.01 -9.48
CA PHE A 161 6.35 -9.67 -8.68
C PHE A 161 7.08 -10.67 -9.56
N SER A 162 8.41 -10.69 -9.57
CA SER A 162 9.19 -11.63 -10.40
C SER A 162 9.94 -12.71 -9.61
N GLU A 163 10.06 -12.56 -8.31
CA GLU A 163 10.82 -13.43 -7.43
C GLU A 163 9.94 -14.14 -6.40
N LYS A 164 10.44 -15.26 -5.85
CA LYS A 164 9.70 -16.04 -4.87
C LYS A 164 9.47 -15.29 -3.55
N GLY A 165 8.26 -15.42 -3.01
CA GLY A 165 7.84 -14.95 -1.70
C GLY A 165 7.07 -16.03 -0.92
N GLU A 166 6.81 -15.79 0.37
CA GLU A 166 6.05 -16.71 1.21
C GLU A 166 4.56 -16.36 1.21
N THR A 167 4.20 -15.13 1.57
CA THR A 167 2.79 -14.72 1.74
C THR A 167 2.48 -13.40 1.03
N LEU A 168 1.42 -13.40 0.22
CA LEU A 168 0.78 -12.19 -0.28
C LEU A 168 -0.61 -12.05 0.33
N ARG A 169 -0.88 -10.90 0.96
CA ARG A 169 -2.16 -10.59 1.61
C ARG A 169 -2.72 -9.26 1.14
N ILE A 170 -3.89 -9.26 0.51
CA ILE A 170 -4.63 -8.06 0.10
C ILE A 170 -6.00 -8.08 0.76
N ARG A 171 -6.32 -7.08 1.57
CA ARG A 171 -7.57 -7.03 2.32
C ARG A 171 -8.19 -5.65 2.29
N ASN A 172 -9.50 -5.58 2.07
CA ASN A 172 -10.26 -4.32 2.06
C ASN A 172 -9.61 -3.26 1.15
N THR A 173 -9.04 -3.69 0.02
CA THR A 173 -8.18 -2.84 -0.83
C THR A 173 -8.84 -2.60 -2.18
N GLU A 174 -8.66 -1.41 -2.74
CA GLU A 174 -9.21 -1.05 -4.04
C GLU A 174 -8.10 -0.56 -4.97
N LEU A 175 -7.87 -1.30 -6.06
CA LEU A 175 -6.93 -0.97 -7.13
C LEU A 175 -7.73 -0.48 -8.35
N GLN A 176 -7.57 0.79 -8.72
CA GLN A 176 -8.34 1.43 -9.78
C GLN A 176 -7.45 1.89 -10.92
N ASN A 177 -8.07 2.06 -12.09
CA ASN A 177 -7.46 2.58 -13.31
C ASN A 177 -6.12 1.90 -13.64
N VAL A 178 -6.06 0.57 -13.49
CA VAL A 178 -4.87 -0.20 -13.86
C VAL A 178 -4.70 -0.16 -15.38
N GLU A 179 -3.58 0.35 -15.87
CA GLU A 179 -3.32 0.47 -17.31
C GLU A 179 -2.79 -0.82 -17.93
N GLY A 180 -1.86 -1.48 -17.25
CA GLY A 180 -1.22 -2.73 -17.65
C GLY A 180 -1.76 -3.96 -16.92
N SER A 181 -0.85 -4.81 -16.43
CA SER A 181 -1.18 -6.08 -15.76
C SER A 181 -1.02 -6.01 -14.24
N LEU A 182 -1.76 -6.88 -13.56
CA LEU A 182 -1.52 -7.24 -12.16
C LEU A 182 -1.01 -8.69 -12.11
N ASN A 183 0.24 -8.90 -11.71
CA ASN A 183 0.85 -10.22 -11.63
C ASN A 183 1.27 -10.51 -10.19
N PHE A 184 0.40 -11.19 -9.45
CA PHE A 184 0.60 -11.66 -8.08
C PHE A 184 1.08 -13.10 -8.10
N VAL A 185 2.33 -13.30 -8.54
CA VAL A 185 2.92 -14.62 -8.79
C VAL A 185 4.04 -14.95 -7.83
N TYR A 186 4.40 -16.24 -7.77
CA TYR A 186 5.53 -16.77 -7.01
C TYR A 186 5.42 -16.67 -5.48
N PHE A 187 4.20 -16.65 -4.93
CA PHE A 187 3.99 -16.73 -3.47
C PHE A 187 3.53 -18.12 -3.04
N SER A 188 4.00 -18.66 -1.92
CA SER A 188 3.44 -19.93 -1.42
C SER A 188 1.97 -19.78 -1.00
N THR A 189 1.61 -18.70 -0.31
CA THR A 189 0.23 -18.42 0.10
C THR A 189 -0.25 -17.08 -0.45
N VAL A 190 -1.42 -17.09 -1.11
CA VAL A 190 -2.09 -15.88 -1.59
C VAL A 190 -3.46 -15.73 -0.93
N GLU A 191 -3.67 -14.59 -0.31
CA GLU A 191 -4.87 -14.25 0.46
C GLU A 191 -5.48 -12.92 -0.03
N MET A 192 -6.67 -12.98 -0.62
CA MET A 192 -7.38 -11.78 -1.09
C MET A 192 -8.81 -11.72 -0.52
N PHE A 193 -9.12 -10.64 0.20
CA PHE A 193 -10.40 -10.52 0.91
C PHE A 193 -11.03 -9.14 0.69
N ARG A 194 -12.31 -9.10 0.31
CA ARG A 194 -13.11 -7.86 0.19
C ARG A 194 -12.38 -6.76 -0.59
N SER A 195 -11.82 -7.11 -1.75
CA SER A 195 -10.95 -6.21 -2.52
C SER A 195 -11.41 -6.07 -3.97
N ASN A 196 -11.16 -4.90 -4.54
CA ASN A 196 -11.62 -4.52 -5.88
C ASN A 196 -10.43 -4.30 -6.81
N PHE A 197 -10.48 -4.90 -8.00
CA PHE A 197 -9.46 -4.80 -9.04
C PHE A 197 -10.10 -4.30 -10.32
N ARG A 198 -9.87 -3.03 -10.67
CA ARG A 198 -10.52 -2.37 -11.81
C ARG A 198 -9.48 -1.93 -12.84
N LEU A 199 -9.44 -2.65 -13.95
CA LEU A 199 -8.60 -2.29 -15.08
C LEU A 199 -9.29 -1.24 -15.96
N LYS A 200 -8.49 -0.32 -16.49
CA LYS A 200 -8.95 0.78 -17.35
C LYS A 200 -9.50 0.25 -18.69
N LYS A 201 -8.92 -0.84 -19.18
CA LYS A 201 -9.31 -1.57 -20.39
C LYS A 201 -9.23 -3.07 -20.11
N PRO A 202 -9.90 -3.93 -20.90
CA PRO A 202 -9.77 -5.39 -20.77
C PRO A 202 -8.29 -5.81 -20.74
N GLY A 203 -7.86 -6.47 -19.67
CA GLY A 203 -6.49 -6.92 -19.49
C GLY A 203 -6.38 -8.15 -18.59
N TYR A 204 -5.17 -8.48 -18.15
CA TYR A 204 -4.89 -9.72 -17.43
C TYR A 204 -4.58 -9.49 -15.96
N VAL A 205 -5.11 -10.37 -15.12
CA VAL A 205 -4.73 -10.50 -13.72
C VAL A 205 -4.27 -11.94 -13.50
N LEU A 206 -3.00 -12.12 -13.13
CA LEU A 206 -2.43 -13.43 -12.84
C LEU A 206 -2.23 -13.55 -11.33
N ILE A 207 -2.76 -14.63 -10.76
CA ILE A 207 -2.63 -14.96 -9.34
C ILE A 207 -2.06 -16.38 -9.28
N GLU A 208 -0.87 -16.53 -8.72
CA GLU A 208 -0.19 -17.81 -8.62
C GLU A 208 0.34 -18.06 -7.21
N GLY A 209 0.09 -19.26 -6.69
CA GLY A 209 0.77 -19.74 -5.49
C GLY A 209 0.64 -21.23 -5.22
N ASP A 210 1.00 -21.68 -4.03
CA ASP A 210 0.72 -23.07 -3.64
C ASP A 210 -0.72 -23.21 -3.16
N VAL A 211 -1.16 -22.25 -2.33
CA VAL A 211 -2.51 -22.16 -1.80
C VAL A 211 -3.08 -20.76 -2.04
N VAL A 212 -4.30 -20.69 -2.59
CA VAL A 212 -4.98 -19.43 -2.88
C VAL A 212 -6.34 -19.35 -2.18
N TYR A 213 -6.53 -18.29 -1.38
CA TYR A 213 -7.80 -17.95 -0.74
C TYR A 213 -8.32 -16.61 -1.28
N MET A 214 -9.54 -16.63 -1.80
CA MET A 214 -10.21 -15.43 -2.33
C MET A 214 -11.64 -15.34 -1.80
N GLU A 215 -11.98 -14.21 -1.18
CA GLU A 215 -13.33 -14.00 -0.65
C GLU A 215 -13.85 -12.59 -0.97
N ASN A 216 -15.08 -12.50 -1.48
CA ASN A 216 -15.78 -11.25 -1.71
C ASN A 216 -14.96 -10.23 -2.53
N CYS A 217 -14.21 -10.69 -3.53
CA CYS A 217 -13.43 -9.83 -4.40
C CYS A 217 -14.23 -9.42 -5.64
N VAL A 218 -13.89 -8.27 -6.23
CA VAL A 218 -14.52 -7.78 -7.46
C VAL A 218 -13.47 -7.54 -8.54
N PHE A 219 -13.69 -8.10 -9.72
CA PHE A 219 -12.82 -7.98 -10.89
C PHE A 219 -13.55 -7.27 -12.04
N SER A 220 -13.05 -6.13 -12.50
CA SER A 220 -13.68 -5.35 -13.57
C SER A 220 -12.74 -5.17 -14.75
N ASN A 221 -13.25 -5.46 -15.95
CA ASN A 221 -12.49 -5.48 -17.21
C ASN A 221 -11.21 -6.33 -17.13
N SER A 222 -11.29 -7.52 -16.55
CA SER A 222 -10.12 -8.37 -16.36
C SER A 222 -10.37 -9.84 -16.66
N SER A 223 -9.45 -10.45 -17.36
CA SER A 223 -9.29 -11.90 -17.42
C SER A 223 -8.40 -12.34 -16.27
N ALA A 224 -9.02 -12.76 -15.17
CA ALA A 224 -8.35 -13.28 -13.99
C ALA A 224 -8.01 -14.77 -14.19
N ASN A 225 -6.73 -15.10 -14.07
CA ASN A 225 -6.23 -16.46 -14.10
C ASN A 225 -5.63 -16.80 -12.73
N VAL A 226 -6.25 -17.76 -12.04
CA VAL A 226 -5.83 -18.21 -10.72
C VAL A 226 -5.26 -19.62 -10.83
N VAL A 227 -3.97 -19.74 -10.53
CA VAL A 227 -3.22 -20.99 -10.61
C VAL A 227 -2.72 -21.32 -9.22
N ALA A 228 -2.99 -22.54 -8.74
CA ALA A 228 -2.43 -23.00 -7.48
C ALA A 228 -1.92 -24.44 -7.59
N THR A 229 -0.77 -24.75 -7.00
CA THR A 229 -0.24 -26.13 -7.00
C THR A 229 -1.11 -27.06 -6.16
N ASP A 230 -1.51 -26.62 -4.95
CA ASP A 230 -2.22 -27.47 -3.99
C ASP A 230 -3.73 -27.22 -3.97
N SER A 231 -4.17 -25.98 -3.68
CA SER A 231 -5.60 -25.69 -3.59
C SER A 231 -6.01 -24.25 -3.87
N ILE A 232 -7.23 -24.09 -4.39
CA ILE A 232 -7.93 -22.81 -4.55
C ILE A 232 -9.24 -22.87 -3.77
N LYS A 233 -9.47 -21.88 -2.90
CA LYS A 233 -10.77 -21.63 -2.28
C LYS A 233 -11.25 -20.23 -2.63
N ILE A 234 -12.35 -20.15 -3.38
CA ILE A 234 -12.95 -18.90 -3.82
C ILE A 234 -14.44 -18.84 -3.43
N ASN A 235 -14.83 -17.77 -2.76
CA ASN A 235 -16.21 -17.56 -2.32
C ASN A 235 -16.69 -16.12 -2.53
N GLY A 236 -17.90 -15.94 -3.05
CA GLY A 236 -18.52 -14.61 -3.18
C GLY A 236 -17.78 -13.64 -4.11
N THR A 237 -16.88 -14.13 -4.96
CA THR A 237 -16.15 -13.29 -5.92
C THR A 237 -17.06 -12.93 -7.10
N CYS A 238 -17.04 -11.67 -7.49
CA CYS A 238 -17.82 -11.13 -8.60
C CYS A 238 -16.90 -10.60 -9.70
N ALA A 239 -17.29 -10.75 -10.96
CA ALA A 239 -16.63 -10.05 -12.05
C ALA A 239 -17.66 -9.34 -12.93
N ASP A 240 -17.29 -8.20 -13.51
CA ASP A 240 -18.22 -7.40 -14.32
C ASP A 240 -17.55 -6.85 -15.60
N GLY A 241 -18.36 -6.42 -16.57
CA GLY A 241 -17.87 -5.94 -17.85
C GLY A 241 -17.27 -7.06 -18.71
N LYS A 242 -16.18 -6.79 -19.43
CA LYS A 242 -15.49 -7.79 -20.26
C LYS A 242 -14.51 -8.64 -19.43
N SER A 243 -15.03 -9.31 -18.40
CA SER A 243 -14.24 -10.08 -17.44
C SER A 243 -14.47 -11.58 -17.55
N SER A 244 -13.46 -12.37 -17.17
CA SER A 244 -13.51 -13.83 -17.13
C SER A 244 -12.68 -14.36 -15.97
N LEU A 245 -13.01 -15.56 -15.46
CA LEU A 245 -12.25 -16.22 -14.40
C LEU A 245 -11.87 -17.65 -14.81
N ARG A 246 -10.58 -17.96 -14.73
CA ARG A 246 -10.03 -19.31 -14.94
C ARG A 246 -9.35 -19.79 -13.65
N LEU A 247 -9.64 -21.03 -13.26
CA LEU A 247 -9.09 -21.67 -12.07
C LEU A 247 -8.31 -22.93 -12.46
N SER A 248 -7.13 -23.11 -11.89
CA SER A 248 -6.27 -24.26 -12.16
C SER A 248 -5.55 -24.73 -10.91
N SER A 249 -6.02 -25.82 -10.30
CA SER A 249 -5.39 -26.45 -9.14
C SER A 249 -5.86 -27.88 -8.96
N ASN A 250 -5.12 -28.68 -8.19
CA ASN A 250 -5.48 -30.04 -7.82
C ASN A 250 -6.78 -30.11 -7.00
N ASN A 251 -7.06 -29.09 -6.19
CA ASN A 251 -8.28 -29.00 -5.38
C ASN A 251 -8.91 -27.61 -5.50
N ILE A 252 -10.16 -27.53 -5.97
CA ILE A 252 -10.86 -26.26 -6.16
C ILE A 252 -12.21 -26.28 -5.44
N VAL A 253 -12.38 -25.36 -4.50
CA VAL A 253 -13.66 -25.06 -3.85
C VAL A 253 -14.13 -23.69 -4.31
N SER A 254 -15.22 -23.65 -5.09
CA SER A 254 -15.75 -22.42 -5.70
C SER A 254 -17.25 -22.28 -5.44
N THR A 255 -17.64 -21.28 -4.65
CA THR A 255 -19.04 -21.09 -4.20
C THR A 255 -19.52 -19.65 -4.31
N ASN A 256 -20.81 -19.45 -4.64
CA ASN A 256 -21.48 -18.13 -4.62
C ASN A 256 -20.82 -17.05 -5.48
N ASN A 257 -20.07 -17.41 -6.53
CA ASN A 257 -19.42 -16.45 -7.41
C ASN A 257 -20.37 -15.98 -8.52
N ARG A 258 -20.20 -14.75 -9.01
CA ARG A 258 -21.00 -14.15 -10.09
C ARG A 258 -20.10 -13.66 -11.22
N LEU A 259 -20.22 -14.22 -12.42
CA LEU A 259 -19.28 -13.98 -13.51
C LEU A 259 -19.98 -13.82 -14.87
N PRO A 260 -19.44 -13.01 -15.81
CA PRO A 260 -19.99 -12.87 -17.16
C PRO A 260 -19.98 -14.17 -17.97
N THR A 261 -19.05 -15.08 -17.64
CA THR A 261 -18.86 -16.38 -18.31
C THR A 261 -18.74 -17.49 -17.28
N GLU A 262 -18.93 -18.73 -17.72
CA GLU A 262 -18.62 -19.90 -16.91
C GLU A 262 -17.15 -19.90 -16.46
N ILE A 263 -16.90 -20.46 -15.27
CA ILE A 263 -15.55 -20.65 -14.75
C ILE A 263 -14.90 -21.80 -15.52
N ILE A 264 -13.71 -21.56 -16.06
CA ILE A 264 -12.92 -22.60 -16.73
C ILE A 264 -12.01 -23.29 -15.71
N TYR A 265 -12.14 -24.61 -15.58
CA TYR A 265 -11.33 -25.45 -14.68
C TYR A 265 -10.32 -26.28 -15.48
N THR A 266 -9.00 -26.04 -15.33
CA THR A 266 -8.01 -26.64 -16.25
C THR A 266 -7.13 -27.75 -15.70
N ARG A 267 -7.18 -28.07 -14.40
CA ARG A 267 -6.35 -29.12 -13.79
C ARG A 267 -7.08 -29.91 -12.69
N ASN A 268 -8.28 -30.42 -12.97
CA ASN A 268 -8.94 -31.36 -12.06
C ASN A 268 -8.54 -32.80 -12.42
N ARG A 269 -7.53 -33.35 -11.75
CA ARG A 269 -7.35 -34.80 -11.70
C ARG A 269 -8.26 -35.33 -10.60
N LEU A 270 -9.45 -35.81 -10.98
CA LEU A 270 -10.09 -37.03 -10.47
C LEU A 270 -11.59 -37.02 -10.81
N GLU A 271 -11.95 -37.92 -11.72
CA GLU A 271 -13.29 -38.45 -12.00
C GLU A 271 -13.88 -39.22 -10.79
N SER A 272 -13.66 -38.78 -9.54
CA SER A 272 -14.12 -39.51 -8.35
C SER A 272 -14.87 -38.62 -7.38
N THR A 273 -15.79 -37.83 -7.90
CA THR A 273 -17.14 -37.54 -7.36
C THR A 273 -17.70 -36.39 -8.19
N GLU A 274 -18.57 -36.70 -9.14
CA GLU A 274 -19.46 -35.74 -9.81
C GLU A 274 -20.43 -35.00 -8.85
N GLY A 275 -20.15 -34.99 -7.54
CA GLY A 275 -21.05 -34.56 -6.48
C GLY A 275 -20.64 -33.30 -5.70
N LEU A 276 -19.39 -32.84 -5.74
CA LEU A 276 -18.90 -31.73 -4.90
C LEU A 276 -18.16 -30.61 -5.66
N LEU A 277 -18.33 -30.56 -6.98
CA LEU A 277 -17.87 -29.44 -7.81
C LEU A 277 -19.02 -28.44 -7.94
N SER A 278 -18.85 -27.21 -7.41
CA SER A 278 -19.70 -26.04 -7.67
C SER A 278 -21.20 -26.21 -7.42
N ARG A 279 -21.71 -25.69 -6.30
CA ARG A 279 -23.14 -25.42 -6.16
C ARG A 279 -23.34 -23.97 -5.77
N ASN A 280 -23.93 -23.20 -6.70
CA ASN A 280 -24.35 -21.80 -6.59
C ASN A 280 -23.42 -20.72 -7.17
N ASN A 281 -22.62 -21.03 -8.19
CA ASN A 281 -22.05 -19.98 -9.03
C ASN A 281 -23.10 -19.52 -10.06
N THR A 282 -23.14 -18.23 -10.36
CA THR A 282 -24.10 -17.62 -11.28
C THR A 282 -23.36 -17.05 -12.49
N VAL A 283 -23.80 -17.47 -13.68
CA VAL A 283 -23.41 -16.82 -14.94
C VAL A 283 -24.36 -15.66 -15.20
N CYS A 284 -23.80 -14.48 -15.41
CA CYS A 284 -24.57 -13.25 -15.59
C CYS A 284 -24.99 -13.08 -17.06
N ILE A 285 -26.18 -12.52 -17.27
CA ILE A 285 -26.72 -12.30 -18.61
C ILE A 285 -26.09 -11.03 -19.19
N ALA A 286 -25.61 -11.10 -20.44
CA ALA A 286 -25.03 -9.97 -21.16
C ALA A 286 -23.83 -9.29 -20.46
N GLY A 287 -23.13 -10.02 -19.59
CA GLY A 287 -21.92 -9.54 -18.91
C GLY A 287 -22.14 -8.45 -17.86
N ASN A 288 -23.39 -8.22 -17.44
CA ASN A 288 -23.69 -7.37 -16.29
C ASN A 288 -23.98 -8.23 -15.06
N CYS A 289 -23.04 -8.28 -14.13
CA CYS A 289 -23.19 -9.04 -12.89
C CYS A 289 -23.74 -8.25 -11.71
N ASN A 290 -23.96 -6.93 -11.86
CA ASN A 290 -24.33 -6.02 -10.77
C ASN A 290 -23.48 -6.27 -9.52
N CYS A 291 -22.16 -6.27 -9.69
CA CYS A 291 -21.25 -6.57 -8.59
C CYS A 291 -21.41 -5.56 -7.45
N GLU A 292 -21.62 -6.05 -6.24
CA GLU A 292 -21.57 -5.23 -5.04
C GLU A 292 -20.10 -4.93 -4.76
N TYR A 293 -19.73 -3.65 -4.84
CA TYR A 293 -18.37 -3.22 -4.54
C TYR A 293 -18.22 -3.09 -3.02
N PRO A 294 -17.35 -3.90 -2.37
CA PRO A 294 -17.01 -3.71 -0.98
C PRO A 294 -16.64 -2.24 -0.72
N LYS A 295 -17.32 -1.61 0.23
CA LYS A 295 -16.96 -0.25 0.67
C LYS A 295 -15.60 -0.32 1.36
N SER A 296 -14.57 0.27 0.76
CA SER A 296 -13.30 0.50 1.45
C SER A 296 -13.55 1.54 2.55
N SER A 297 -13.13 1.23 3.79
CA SER A 297 -13.32 2.10 4.96
C SER A 297 -12.42 3.35 4.97
N GLY A 298 -11.85 3.73 3.83
CA GLY A 298 -10.95 4.88 3.68
C GLY A 298 -11.61 6.17 3.21
N GLN A 299 -12.90 6.16 2.86
CA GLN A 299 -13.64 7.39 2.59
C GLN A 299 -14.18 7.94 3.92
N MET A 300 -13.35 8.69 4.66
CA MET A 300 -13.92 9.79 5.42
C MET A 300 -14.55 10.74 4.40
N ALA A 301 -15.86 10.92 4.52
CA ALA A 301 -16.60 11.92 3.79
C ALA A 301 -16.20 13.32 4.26
N THR A 302 -15.05 13.81 3.80
CA THR A 302 -14.64 15.22 3.95
C THR A 302 -14.39 15.78 2.56
N GLY A 303 -15.48 16.08 1.84
CA GLY A 303 -15.37 16.59 0.47
C GLY A 303 -16.63 17.20 -0.14
N THR A 304 -17.77 17.22 0.56
CA THR A 304 -19.03 17.70 -0.03
C THR A 304 -19.75 18.80 0.75
N PHE A 305 -19.19 19.28 1.87
CA PHE A 305 -19.80 20.37 2.65
C PHE A 305 -19.10 21.74 2.52
N TYR A 306 -17.89 21.83 1.96
CA TYR A 306 -17.18 23.12 1.85
C TYR A 306 -17.58 23.98 0.63
N ASN A 307 -18.13 23.39 -0.44
CA ASN A 307 -18.51 24.17 -1.63
C ASN A 307 -19.88 24.87 -1.53
N ILE A 308 -20.73 24.51 -0.56
CA ILE A 308 -22.06 25.15 -0.39
C ILE A 308 -21.97 26.39 0.52
N LEU A 309 -21.00 26.43 1.45
CA LEU A 309 -20.79 27.59 2.31
C LEU A 309 -20.02 28.73 1.62
N PHE A 310 -19.14 28.44 0.67
CA PHE A 310 -18.42 29.50 -0.05
C PHE A 310 -19.26 30.20 -1.13
N GLN A 311 -20.21 29.49 -1.76
CA GLN A 311 -21.14 30.13 -2.73
C GLN A 311 -22.24 30.97 -2.06
N SER A 312 -22.65 30.65 -0.83
CA SER A 312 -23.66 31.42 -0.12
C SER A 312 -23.12 32.70 0.53
N LEU A 313 -21.83 32.74 0.93
CA LEU A 313 -21.20 33.96 1.47
C LEU A 313 -20.81 34.99 0.39
N LEU A 314 -20.55 34.54 -0.85
CA LEU A 314 -20.23 35.44 -1.98
C LEU A 314 -21.46 36.11 -2.59
N GLN A 315 -22.66 35.56 -2.41
CA GLN A 315 -23.90 36.23 -2.82
C GLN A 315 -24.42 37.25 -1.80
N ILE A 316 -24.08 37.11 -0.51
CA ILE A 316 -24.49 38.08 0.51
C ILE A 316 -23.62 39.34 0.48
N SER A 317 -22.37 39.26 0.00
CA SER A 317 -21.46 40.41 -0.08
C SER A 317 -21.62 41.27 -1.35
N LEU A 318 -22.39 40.80 -2.36
CA LEU A 318 -22.67 41.57 -3.57
C LEU A 318 -24.01 42.32 -3.55
N VAL A 319 -24.87 42.09 -2.55
CA VAL A 319 -26.18 42.77 -2.44
C VAL A 319 -26.10 44.07 -1.59
N THR A 320 -24.99 44.33 -0.90
CA THR A 320 -24.84 45.51 -0.01
C THR A 320 -24.11 46.70 -0.65
N ILE A 321 -23.93 46.75 -1.97
CA ILE A 321 -23.29 47.89 -2.68
C ILE A 321 -24.25 48.61 -3.67
N TYR A 322 -25.51 48.18 -3.76
CA TYR A 322 -26.53 48.95 -4.47
C TYR A 322 -27.80 49.03 -3.62
N PHE A 323 -27.83 49.97 -2.68
CA PHE A 323 -28.92 50.91 -2.35
C PHE A 323 -28.45 51.84 -1.23
#